data_AF-A0A3D5VJB6-F1
#
_entry.id   AF-A0A3D5VJB6-F1
#
_cell.length_a   1.000
_cell.length_b   1.000
_cell.length_c   1.000
_cell.angle_alpha   90.00
_cell.angle_beta   90.00
_cell.angle_gamma   90.00
#
_symmetry.space_group_name_H-M   'P 1'
#
loop_
_entity.id
_entity.type
_entity.pdbx_description
1 polymer ?
#
loop_
_entity_poly.entity_id
_entity_poly.type
_entity_poly.pdbx_seq_one_letter_code
_entity_poly.pdbx_strand_id
1 'polypeptide(L)'
;VHWQGRQYRDKVDLDVEEMFAQGRESKDFPTTSQPSPGEFAAVYRQIAKKAEAILSWHTASALSGTYASAQAGAKMADKDIQVFDTRSVSMGGGLQAIAAAEILAKGGN
;
A
#
# COMPACT_ATOMS: atom_id res chain seq x y z
N VAL A 1 10.01 3.09 -5.75
CA VAL A 1 11.43 2.73 -5.57
C VAL A 1 12.27 3.75 -6.32
N HIS A 2 13.28 4.32 -5.66
CA HIS A 2 14.24 5.23 -6.27
C HIS A 2 15.55 4.47 -6.43
N TRP A 3 16.05 4.37 -7.66
CA TRP A 3 17.25 3.62 -7.97
C TRP A 3 17.91 4.15 -9.25
N GLN A 4 19.23 4.35 -9.24
CA GLN A 4 19.98 4.91 -10.37
C GLN A 4 19.39 6.23 -10.91
N GLY A 5 18.98 7.12 -10.00
CA GLY A 5 18.38 8.42 -10.35
C GLY A 5 16.99 8.37 -10.98
N ARG A 6 16.34 7.20 -11.02
CA ARG A 6 15.00 6.99 -11.59
C ARG A 6 14.01 6.56 -10.52
N GLN A 7 12.74 6.86 -10.76
CA GLN A 7 11.62 6.43 -9.92
C GLN A 7 10.82 5.34 -10.63
N TYR A 8 10.50 4.30 -9.88
CA TYR A 8 9.76 3.14 -10.36
C TYR A 8 8.59 2.82 -9.42
N ARG A 9 7.44 2.44 -9.97
CA ARG A 9 6.38 1.80 -9.20
C ARG A 9 6.73 0.33 -8.99
N ASP A 10 6.71 -0.09 -7.72
CA ASP A 10 7.04 -1.46 -7.35
C ASP A 10 6.12 -2.46 -8.05
N LYS A 11 6.68 -3.52 -8.62
CA LYS A 11 6.01 -4.56 -9.43
C LYS A 11 5.24 -4.08 -10.67
N VAL A 12 5.39 -2.81 -11.06
CA VAL A 12 4.74 -2.27 -12.27
C VAL A 12 5.80 -1.85 -13.28
N ASP A 13 6.72 -0.99 -12.85
CA ASP A 13 7.77 -0.44 -13.72
C ASP A 13 9.15 -1.02 -13.38
N LEU A 14 9.23 -1.93 -12.40
CA LEU A 14 10.46 -2.45 -11.84
C LEU A 14 10.49 -3.98 -11.97
N ASP A 15 11.44 -4.47 -12.77
CA ASP A 15 11.86 -5.86 -12.72
C ASP A 15 12.76 -6.06 -11.50
N VAL A 16 12.24 -6.78 -10.51
CA VAL A 16 12.91 -6.99 -9.23
C VAL A 16 14.12 -7.92 -9.39
N GLU A 17 14.04 -8.91 -10.28
CA GLU A 17 15.13 -9.86 -10.53
C GLU A 17 16.30 -9.16 -11.20
N GLU A 18 16.02 -8.32 -12.20
CA GLU A 18 17.02 -7.49 -12.85
C GLU A 18 17.63 -6.47 -11.87
N MET A 19 16.81 -5.81 -11.04
CA MET A 19 17.28 -4.87 -10.03
C MET A 19 18.22 -5.55 -9.03
N PHE A 20 17.89 -6.76 -8.54
CA PHE A 20 18.76 -7.49 -7.63
C PHE A 20 20.02 -8.02 -8.30
N ALA A 21 19.96 -8.43 -9.57
CA ALA A 21 21.14 -8.86 -10.32
C ALA A 21 22.15 -7.71 -10.47
N GLN A 22 21.70 -6.54 -10.91
CA GLN A 22 22.55 -5.34 -11.02
C GLN A 22 22.95 -4.79 -9.64
N GLY A 23 22.09 -4.92 -8.64
CA GLY A 23 22.32 -4.43 -7.28
C GLY A 23 23.46 -5.15 -6.54
N ARG A 24 23.78 -6.40 -6.88
CA ARG A 24 24.90 -7.14 -6.28
C ARG A 24 26.26 -6.53 -6.62
N GLU A 25 26.37 -5.85 -7.76
CA GLU A 25 27.61 -5.23 -8.24
C GLU A 25 27.61 -3.71 -8.06
N SER A 26 26.45 -3.11 -7.77
CA SER A 26 26.26 -1.67 -7.61
C SER A 26 26.59 -1.18 -6.20
N LYS A 27 27.20 0.02 -6.10
CA LYS A 27 27.31 0.78 -4.84
C LYS A 27 26.06 1.62 -4.54
N ASP A 28 25.18 1.79 -5.51
CA ASP A 28 23.93 2.52 -5.39
C ASP A 28 22.80 1.58 -4.97
N PHE A 29 22.35 1.73 -3.71
CA PHE A 29 21.29 0.93 -3.11
C PHE A 29 19.94 1.60 -3.36
N PRO A 30 18.90 0.82 -3.73
CA PRO A 30 17.57 1.37 -3.92
C PRO A 30 17.01 1.89 -2.59
N THR A 31 16.30 3.02 -2.67
CA THR A 31 15.48 3.52 -1.56
C THR A 31 14.00 3.43 -1.91
N THR A 32 13.15 3.43 -0.90
CA THR A 32 11.70 3.35 -1.06
C THR A 32 11.04 4.63 -0.59
N SER A 33 9.89 4.94 -1.17
CA SER A 33 9.00 6.00 -0.72
C SER A 33 7.59 5.44 -0.61
N GLN A 34 6.85 5.97 0.33
CA GLN A 34 5.42 5.71 0.45
C GLN A 34 4.64 6.41 -0.69
N PRO A 35 3.43 5.94 -1.03
CA PRO A 35 2.50 6.70 -1.85
C PRO A 35 2.05 7.97 -1.13
N SER A 36 1.70 9.00 -1.90
CA SER A 36 1.19 10.26 -1.38
C SER A 36 -0.28 10.14 -0.91
N PRO A 37 -0.74 11.02 0.02
CA PRO A 37 -2.15 11.12 0.36
C PRO A 37 -3.08 11.35 -0.83
N GLY A 38 -2.61 12.10 -1.84
CA GLY A 38 -3.38 12.39 -3.07
C GLY A 38 -3.62 11.14 -3.92
N GLU A 39 -2.63 10.25 -4.04
CA GLU A 39 -2.78 8.97 -4.73
C GLU A 39 -3.80 8.07 -4.01
N PHE A 40 -3.73 7.99 -2.68
CA PHE A 40 -4.74 7.29 -1.90
C PHE A 40 -6.15 7.85 -2.10
N ALA A 41 -6.31 9.17 -2.01
CA ALA A 41 -7.60 9.83 -2.20
C ALA A 41 -8.19 9.59 -3.61
N ALA A 42 -7.34 9.53 -4.64
CA ALA A 42 -7.77 9.20 -5.99
C ALA A 42 -8.30 7.76 -6.10
N VAL A 43 -7.56 6.78 -5.57
CA VAL A 43 -7.95 5.36 -5.58
C VAL A 43 -9.22 5.14 -4.76
N TYR A 44 -9.31 5.69 -3.55
CA TYR A 44 -10.50 5.55 -2.71
C TYR A 44 -11.75 6.12 -3.38
N ARG A 45 -11.67 7.30 -4.00
CA ARG A 45 -12.80 7.87 -4.75
C ARG A 45 -13.20 7.02 -5.96
N GLN A 46 -12.27 6.30 -6.58
CA GLN A 46 -12.59 5.37 -7.65
C GLN A 46 -13.31 4.11 -7.13
N ILE A 47 -12.82 3.53 -6.04
CA ILE A 47 -13.42 2.34 -5.41
C ILE A 47 -14.83 2.67 -4.88
N ALA A 48 -15.00 3.82 -4.23
CA ALA A 48 -16.27 4.28 -3.67
C ALA A 48 -17.38 4.53 -4.71
N LYS A 49 -17.08 4.47 -6.01
CA LYS A 49 -18.11 4.46 -7.08
C LYS A 49 -18.86 3.12 -7.15
N LYS A 50 -18.32 2.06 -6.55
CA LYS A 50 -18.80 0.67 -6.67
C LYS A 50 -18.93 -0.05 -5.33
N ALA A 51 -18.51 0.57 -4.24
CA ALA A 51 -18.52 0.01 -2.90
C ALA A 51 -19.06 1.04 -1.91
N GLU A 52 -19.83 0.59 -0.92
CA GLU A 52 -20.42 1.43 0.13
C GLU A 52 -19.39 1.85 1.18
N ALA A 53 -18.48 0.93 1.54
CA ALA A 53 -17.38 1.15 2.47
C ALA A 53 -16.07 0.53 1.96
N ILE A 54 -14.94 1.03 2.45
CA ILE A 54 -13.60 0.57 2.09
C ILE A 54 -12.81 0.22 3.34
N LEU A 55 -12.34 -1.02 3.43
CA LEU A 55 -11.36 -1.44 4.44
C LEU A 55 -9.96 -1.46 3.80
N SER A 56 -8.99 -0.77 4.41
CA SER A 56 -7.68 -0.54 3.80
C SER A 56 -6.53 -0.89 4.75
N TRP A 57 -5.89 -2.03 4.55
CA TRP A 57 -4.75 -2.51 5.34
C TRP A 57 -3.41 -2.01 4.79
N HIS A 58 -2.55 -1.52 5.68
CA HIS A 58 -1.23 -1.00 5.32
C HIS A 58 -0.12 -1.62 6.16
N THR A 59 1.08 -1.64 5.58
CA THR A 59 2.30 -2.06 6.27
C THR A 59 2.48 -1.30 7.58
N ALA A 60 3.17 -1.93 8.54
CA ALA A 60 3.41 -1.42 9.88
C ALA A 60 3.80 0.06 9.88
N SER A 61 3.08 0.87 10.65
CA SER A 61 3.37 2.31 10.78
C SER A 61 4.78 2.59 11.32
N ALA A 62 5.33 1.67 12.12
CA ALA A 62 6.71 1.75 12.63
C ALA A 62 7.78 1.59 11.54
N LEU A 63 7.43 1.05 10.36
CA LEU A 63 8.36 0.82 9.25
C LEU A 63 8.17 1.83 8.11
N SER A 64 6.98 2.42 7.97
CA SER A 64 6.65 3.26 6.81
C SER A 64 5.55 4.27 7.09
N GLY A 65 5.67 5.45 6.48
CA GLY A 65 4.63 6.49 6.47
C GLY A 65 3.39 6.16 5.63
N THR A 66 3.31 4.97 5.01
CA THR A 66 2.17 4.55 4.18
C THR A 66 0.85 4.59 4.94
N TYR A 67 0.81 4.08 6.18
CA TYR A 67 -0.41 4.13 7.02
C TYR A 67 -0.90 5.57 7.27
N ALA A 68 0.01 6.48 7.61
CA ALA A 68 -0.33 7.89 7.81
C ALA A 68 -0.81 8.56 6.51
N SER A 69 -0.18 8.25 5.38
CA SER A 69 -0.56 8.77 4.07
C SER A 69 -1.93 8.26 3.63
N ALA A 70 -2.23 6.99 3.90
CA ALA A 70 -3.54 6.38 3.67
C ALA A 70 -4.64 7.04 4.51
N GLN A 71 -4.40 7.31 5.81
CA GLN A 71 -5.35 8.04 6.65
C GLN A 71 -5.62 9.46 6.15
N ALA A 72 -4.57 10.19 5.74
CA ALA A 72 -4.72 11.51 5.16
C ALA A 72 -5.52 11.46 3.84
N GLY A 73 -5.22 10.48 2.97
CA GLY A 73 -5.97 10.25 1.75
C GLY A 73 -7.44 9.86 1.98
N ALA A 74 -7.73 9.11 3.04
CA ALA A 74 -9.10 8.78 3.44
C ALA A 74 -9.89 10.03 3.84
N LYS A 75 -9.30 10.92 4.65
CA LYS A 75 -9.88 12.23 4.99
C LYS A 75 -10.13 13.09 3.76
N MET A 76 -9.19 13.11 2.81
CA MET A 76 -9.33 13.86 1.55
C MET A 76 -10.38 13.28 0.60
N ALA A 77 -10.62 11.97 0.64
CA ALA A 77 -11.61 11.31 -0.20
C ALA A 77 -13.04 11.62 0.25
N ASP A 78 -13.24 11.86 1.55
CA ASP A 78 -14.54 12.11 2.17
C ASP A 78 -15.56 11.00 1.86
N LYS A 79 -15.17 9.76 2.19
CA LYS A 79 -15.93 8.51 2.00
C LYS A 79 -15.79 7.62 3.23
N ASP A 80 -16.65 6.62 3.34
CA ASP A 80 -16.58 5.61 4.40
C ASP A 80 -15.37 4.68 4.17
N ILE A 81 -14.27 4.99 4.86
CA ILE A 81 -12.98 4.31 4.69
C ILE A 81 -12.39 4.07 6.07
N GLN A 82 -12.16 2.80 6.41
CA GLN A 82 -11.42 2.39 7.59
C GLN A 82 -10.01 1.97 7.20
N VAL A 83 -9.02 2.65 7.75
CA VAL A 83 -7.60 2.40 7.49
C VAL A 83 -7.00 1.63 8.67
N PHE A 84 -6.36 0.51 8.40
CA PHE A 84 -5.77 -0.37 9.41
C PHE A 84 -4.25 -0.38 9.33
N ASP A 85 -3.60 -0.13 10.46
CA ASP A 85 -2.20 -0.48 10.67
C ASP A 85 -2.10 -1.96 10.99
N THR A 86 -1.55 -2.75 10.06
CA THR A 86 -1.40 -4.20 10.26
C THR A 86 -0.40 -4.56 11.36
N ARG A 87 0.46 -3.60 11.75
CA ARG A 87 1.65 -3.84 12.60
C ARG A 87 2.53 -4.97 12.08
N SER A 88 2.47 -5.23 10.77
CA SER A 88 3.20 -6.30 10.08
C SER A 88 3.63 -5.84 8.68
N VAL A 89 4.29 -6.71 7.93
CA VAL A 89 4.74 -6.46 6.55
C VAL A 89 4.58 -7.74 5.73
N SER A 90 4.47 -7.60 4.41
CA SER A 90 4.28 -8.74 3.49
C SER A 90 3.04 -9.56 3.88
N MET A 91 3.12 -10.89 3.85
CA MET A 91 2.00 -11.78 4.16
C MET A 91 1.47 -11.65 5.59
N GLY A 92 2.25 -11.14 6.55
CA GLY A 92 1.73 -10.92 7.90
C GLY A 92 0.60 -9.88 7.95
N GLY A 93 0.63 -8.88 7.05
CA GLY A 93 -0.50 -7.97 6.82
C GLY A 93 -1.51 -8.54 5.83
N GLY A 94 -1.05 -9.23 4.78
CA GLY A 94 -1.92 -9.84 3.76
C GLY A 94 -2.91 -10.86 4.33
N LEU A 95 -2.49 -11.69 5.27
CA LEU A 95 -3.36 -12.67 5.94
C LEU A 95 -4.50 -12.00 6.73
N GLN A 96 -4.26 -10.81 7.31
CA GLN A 96 -5.32 -10.06 8.00
C GLN A 96 -6.40 -9.60 7.02
N ALA A 97 -5.99 -9.10 5.85
CA ALA A 97 -6.91 -8.67 4.80
C ALA A 97 -7.70 -9.85 4.21
N ILE A 98 -7.04 -11.01 4.00
CA ILE A 98 -7.70 -12.24 3.53
C ILE A 98 -8.75 -12.70 4.54
N ALA A 99 -8.39 -12.78 5.83
CA ALA A 99 -9.32 -13.20 6.88
C ALA A 99 -10.54 -12.27 6.96
N ALA A 100 -10.34 -10.96 6.86
CA ALA A 100 -11.44 -10.00 6.83
C ALA A 100 -12.35 -10.19 5.60
N ALA A 101 -11.77 -10.41 4.43
CA ALA A 101 -12.54 -10.70 3.21
C ALA A 101 -13.36 -11.99 3.34
N GLU A 102 -12.80 -13.05 3.94
CA GLU A 102 -13.52 -14.30 4.20
C GLU A 102 -14.70 -14.14 5.17
N ILE A 103 -14.54 -13.29 6.20
CA ILE A 103 -15.61 -12.96 7.14
C ILE A 103 -16.75 -12.20 6.44
N LEU A 104 -16.41 -11.18 5.65
CA LEU A 104 -17.38 -10.40 4.87
C LEU A 104 -18.14 -11.28 3.87
N ALA A 105 -17.45 -12.20 3.18
CA ALA A 105 -18.07 -13.14 2.25
C ALA A 105 -19.09 -14.09 2.92
N LYS A 106 -18.97 -14.29 4.24
CA LYS A 106 -19.90 -15.09 5.06
C LYS A 106 -21.00 -14.24 5.71
N GLY A 107 -21.08 -12.94 5.40
CA GLY A 107 -22.05 -12.00 5.97
C GLY A 107 -21.69 -11.50 7.37
N GLY A 108 -20.42 -11.64 7.79
CA GLY A 108 -19.93 -10.96 8.98
C GLY A 108 -19.84 -9.45 8.74
N ASN A 109 -20.02 -8.68 9.81
CA ASN A 109 -19.89 -7.22 9.81
C ASN A 109 -18.54 -6.80 10.39
#